data_AF-A0A1A2YIA1-F1
#
_entry.id   AF-A0A1A2YIA1-F1
#
_cell.length_a   1.000
_cell.length_b   1.000
_cell.length_c   1.000
_cell.angle_alpha   90.00
_cell.angle_beta   90.00
_cell.angle_gamma   90.00
#
_symmetry.space_group_name_H-M   'P 1'
#
loop_
_entity.id
_entity.type
_entity.pdbx_description
1 polymer ?
#
loop_
_entity_poly.entity_id
_entity_poly.type
_entity_poly.pdbx_seq_one_letter_code
_entity_poly.pdbx_strand_id
1 'polypeptide(L)'
;MVKPPAVVVFDVNIYVDLAELITQPFEWHKLESAAAAHWNDLLPHNDNARYDSLRAVLMSRTGAVSSGEALEVWTSEPIDDLVIKKVHERAIDTSGVPWTLQNAIDFHDQLVNTLVFDMTRGGSAGAVPSPLNNPPLDYEDGRVMRTAQSSGDLPESPRYCITRDEPFREACRRKQLESTVQVLYPHEWIISLRRARNPLLRGR
;
A
#
# COMPACT_ATOMS: atom_id res chain seq x y z
N MET A 1 -9.41 -25.51 -9.24
CA MET A 1 -8.13 -24.78 -9.40
C MET A 1 -8.12 -23.65 -8.40
N VAL A 2 -7.05 -23.50 -7.63
CA VAL A 2 -6.86 -22.35 -6.73
C VAL A 2 -6.59 -21.13 -7.60
N LYS A 3 -7.27 -20.01 -7.34
CA LYS A 3 -7.00 -18.76 -8.05
C LYS A 3 -5.61 -18.24 -7.64
N PRO A 4 -4.82 -17.66 -8.57
CA PRO A 4 -3.58 -17.02 -8.20
C PRO A 4 -3.85 -15.87 -7.21
N PRO A 5 -2.95 -15.61 -6.25
CA PRO A 5 -3.11 -14.54 -5.28
C PRO A 5 -3.06 -13.17 -5.97
N ALA A 6 -3.83 -12.22 -5.45
CA ALA A 6 -3.68 -10.82 -5.84
C ALA A 6 -2.45 -10.22 -5.16
N VAL A 7 -1.52 -9.70 -5.96
CA VAL A 7 -0.26 -9.12 -5.48
C VAL A 7 -0.46 -7.62 -5.34
N VAL A 8 -0.19 -7.10 -4.15
CA VAL A 8 -0.38 -5.68 -3.81
C VAL A 8 0.95 -5.10 -3.34
N VAL A 9 1.37 -4.01 -3.95
CA VAL A 9 2.48 -3.18 -3.47
C VAL A 9 1.91 -1.83 -3.09
N PHE A 10 2.11 -1.44 -1.84
CA PHE A 10 1.81 -0.09 -1.39
C PHE A 10 3.02 0.81 -1.66
N ASP A 11 2.75 1.96 -2.26
CA ASP A 11 3.75 3.00 -2.45
C ASP A 11 4.18 3.59 -1.09
N VAL A 12 5.36 4.19 -1.06
CA VAL A 12 5.96 4.76 0.15
C VAL A 12 5.08 5.86 0.75
N ASN A 13 4.39 6.66 -0.09
CA ASN A 13 3.47 7.70 0.39
C ASN A 13 2.33 7.14 1.26
N ILE A 14 1.92 5.88 1.05
CA ILE A 14 0.89 5.22 1.86
C ILE A 14 1.40 5.02 3.27
N TYR A 15 2.62 4.50 3.44
CA TYR A 15 3.20 4.26 4.76
C TYR A 15 3.50 5.57 5.51
N VAL A 16 3.94 6.62 4.80
CA VAL A 16 4.12 7.95 5.39
C VAL A 16 2.79 8.50 5.91
N ASP A 17 1.68 8.32 5.19
CA ASP A 17 0.36 8.72 5.67
C ASP A 17 -0.01 8.05 6.99
N LEU A 18 0.26 6.75 7.12
CA LEU A 18 -0.04 5.99 8.33
C LEU A 18 0.79 6.51 9.51
N ALA A 19 2.05 6.87 9.30
CA ALA A 19 2.91 7.45 10.33
C ALA A 19 2.41 8.83 10.82
N GLU A 20 1.78 9.61 9.95
CA GLU A 20 1.20 10.93 10.29
C GLU A 20 -0.19 10.85 10.96
N LEU A 21 -0.78 9.65 11.03
CA LEU A 21 -2.11 9.42 11.64
C LEU A 21 -2.06 8.83 13.06
N ILE A 22 -0.86 8.60 13.60
CA ILE A 22 -0.66 8.01 14.92
C ILE A 22 0.39 8.78 15.72
N THR A 23 0.66 8.35 16.96
CA THR A 23 1.80 8.78 17.78
C THR A 23 2.89 7.71 17.76
N GLN A 24 4.16 8.11 17.90
CA GLN A 24 5.27 7.16 18.12
C GLN A 24 5.34 6.68 19.59
N PRO A 25 5.90 5.48 19.88
CA PRO A 25 6.33 4.45 18.94
C PRO A 25 5.15 3.77 18.24
N PHE A 26 5.40 3.11 17.10
CA PHE A 26 4.36 2.41 16.35
C PHE A 26 3.74 1.27 17.17
N GLU A 27 2.42 1.16 17.12
CA GLU A 27 1.67 -0.02 17.56
C GLU A 27 0.41 -0.18 16.71
N TRP A 28 0.06 -1.41 16.31
CA TRP A 28 -1.09 -1.69 15.45
C TRP A 28 -2.41 -1.13 15.97
N HIS A 29 -2.64 -1.20 17.29
CA HIS A 29 -3.88 -0.73 17.91
C HIS A 29 -4.09 0.79 17.72
N LYS A 30 -3.02 1.58 17.52
CA LYS A 30 -3.10 3.03 17.27
C LYS A 30 -3.70 3.28 15.88
N LEU A 31 -3.30 2.50 14.87
CA LEU A 31 -3.89 2.55 13.53
C LEU A 31 -5.36 2.11 13.56
N GLU A 32 -5.68 1.03 14.28
CA GLU A 32 -7.06 0.56 14.42
C GLU A 32 -7.95 1.61 15.09
N SER A 33 -7.44 2.27 16.13
CA SER A 33 -8.14 3.34 16.84
C SER A 33 -8.36 4.56 15.93
N ALA A 34 -7.33 4.98 15.18
CA ALA A 34 -7.45 6.05 14.20
C ALA A 34 -8.48 5.72 13.10
N ALA A 35 -8.54 4.46 12.66
CA ALA A 35 -9.48 4.02 11.63
C ALA A 35 -10.92 3.89 12.15
N ALA A 36 -11.12 3.58 13.42
CA ALA A 36 -12.44 3.32 13.98
C ALA A 36 -13.42 4.49 13.78
N ALA A 37 -12.93 5.73 13.91
CA ALA A 37 -13.72 6.94 13.70
C ALA A 37 -14.08 7.20 12.23
N HIS A 38 -13.28 6.68 11.30
CA HIS A 38 -13.35 7.02 9.86
C HIS A 38 -13.67 5.82 8.96
N TRP A 39 -13.96 4.64 9.54
CA TRP A 39 -14.10 3.39 8.80
C TRP A 39 -15.21 3.45 7.75
N ASN A 40 -16.34 4.06 8.13
CA ASN A 40 -17.55 4.18 7.31
C ASN A 40 -17.65 5.50 6.56
N ASP A 41 -16.63 6.35 6.63
CA ASP A 41 -16.62 7.61 5.88
C ASP A 41 -16.72 7.36 4.38
N LEU A 42 -17.21 8.36 3.66
CA LEU A 42 -17.32 8.32 2.22
C LEU A 42 -15.96 8.05 1.56
N LEU A 43 -16.03 7.49 0.35
CA LEU A 43 -14.88 7.19 -0.49
C LEU A 43 -15.03 7.97 -1.81
N PRO A 44 -14.02 8.76 -2.24
CA PRO A 44 -12.82 9.12 -1.47
C PRO A 44 -13.14 9.88 -0.18
N HIS A 45 -12.25 9.84 0.81
CA HIS A 45 -12.42 10.63 2.02
C HIS A 45 -12.33 12.13 1.68
N ASN A 46 -13.33 12.92 2.11
CA ASN A 46 -13.47 14.31 1.69
C ASN A 46 -12.35 15.23 2.22
N ASP A 47 -12.03 15.12 3.50
CA ASP A 47 -11.15 16.10 4.16
C ASP A 47 -9.68 15.65 4.29
N ASN A 48 -9.44 14.34 4.35
CA ASN A 48 -8.09 13.80 4.56
C ASN A 48 -7.93 12.43 3.88
N ALA A 49 -7.29 12.43 2.71
CA ALA A 49 -7.04 11.23 1.92
C ALA A 49 -6.15 10.18 2.64
N ARG A 50 -5.42 10.56 3.69
CA ARG A 50 -4.63 9.62 4.50
C ARG A 50 -5.50 8.53 5.14
N TYR A 51 -6.77 8.84 5.44
CA TYR A 51 -7.70 7.83 5.95
C TYR A 51 -8.07 6.78 4.89
N ASP A 52 -7.97 7.10 3.59
CA ASP A 52 -8.10 6.08 2.54
C ASP A 52 -6.87 5.16 2.52
N SER A 53 -5.65 5.71 2.68
CA SER A 53 -4.42 4.92 2.84
C SER A 53 -4.51 3.97 4.03
N LEU A 54 -4.92 4.48 5.20
CA LEU A 54 -5.14 3.70 6.42
C LEU A 54 -6.13 2.55 6.20
N ARG A 55 -7.30 2.86 5.63
CA ARG A 55 -8.34 1.86 5.36
C ARG A 55 -7.89 0.83 4.33
N ALA A 56 -7.13 1.23 3.31
CA ALA A 56 -6.59 0.32 2.30
C ALA A 56 -5.64 -0.72 2.93
N VAL A 57 -4.70 -0.28 3.76
CA VAL A 57 -3.77 -1.15 4.48
C VAL A 57 -4.52 -2.08 5.46
N LEU A 58 -5.41 -1.52 6.29
CA LEU A 58 -6.17 -2.32 7.25
C LEU A 58 -7.13 -3.32 6.59
N MET A 59 -7.64 -3.03 5.40
CA MET A 59 -8.44 -3.99 4.64
C MET A 59 -7.59 -5.10 4.00
N SER A 60 -6.37 -4.80 3.55
CA SER A 60 -5.45 -5.78 2.97
C SER A 60 -4.89 -6.77 4.00
N ARG A 61 -4.80 -6.38 5.27
CA ARG A 61 -4.26 -7.22 6.36
C ARG A 61 -4.92 -8.58 6.55
N THR A 62 -6.12 -8.78 5.98
CA THR A 62 -6.82 -10.07 6.08
C THR A 62 -6.20 -11.15 5.18
N GLY A 63 -5.27 -10.80 4.28
CA GLY A 63 -4.65 -11.73 3.34
C GLY A 63 -5.63 -12.31 2.30
N ALA A 64 -6.78 -11.67 2.09
CA ALA A 64 -7.82 -12.17 1.20
C ALA A 64 -8.54 -11.05 0.43
N VAL A 65 -8.68 -11.21 -0.88
CA VAL A 65 -9.55 -10.37 -1.72
C VAL A 65 -11.01 -10.68 -1.41
N SER A 66 -11.36 -11.97 -1.41
CA SER A 66 -12.69 -12.50 -1.09
C SER A 66 -12.57 -13.92 -0.54
N SER A 67 -13.70 -14.57 -0.21
CA SER A 67 -13.67 -15.96 0.27
C SER A 67 -13.03 -16.88 -0.76
N GLY A 68 -11.86 -17.44 -0.43
CA GLY A 68 -11.11 -18.36 -1.30
C GLY A 68 -10.20 -17.69 -2.34
N GLU A 69 -10.01 -16.37 -2.27
CA GLU A 69 -9.08 -15.63 -3.13
C GLU A 69 -8.07 -14.87 -2.25
N ALA A 70 -6.82 -15.33 -2.28
CA ALA A 70 -5.74 -14.79 -1.46
C ALA A 70 -5.28 -13.41 -1.95
N LEU A 71 -4.76 -12.62 -1.02
CA LEU A 71 -4.15 -11.31 -1.24
C LEU A 71 -2.81 -11.32 -0.52
N GLU A 72 -1.76 -11.00 -1.25
CA GLU A 72 -0.40 -10.93 -0.73
C GLU A 72 0.11 -9.50 -0.89
N VAL A 73 0.59 -8.90 0.21
CA VAL A 73 1.29 -7.62 0.15
C VAL A 73 2.78 -7.90 -0.02
N TRP A 74 3.40 -7.21 -0.97
CA TRP A 74 4.81 -7.38 -1.31
C TRP A 74 5.59 -6.06 -1.14
N THR A 75 6.88 -6.19 -0.87
CA THR A 75 7.83 -5.06 -0.75
C THR A 75 9.12 -5.30 -1.53
N SER A 76 10.10 -4.41 -1.39
CA SER A 76 11.47 -4.55 -1.90
C SER A 76 12.44 -3.72 -1.07
N GLU A 77 13.73 -4.03 -1.14
CA GLU A 77 14.77 -3.30 -0.37
C GLU A 77 14.67 -1.77 -0.59
N PRO A 78 14.47 -1.26 -1.82
CA PRO A 78 14.33 0.19 -2.00
C PRO A 78 13.05 0.79 -1.40
N ILE A 79 11.95 0.03 -1.33
CA ILE A 79 10.72 0.51 -0.67
C ILE A 79 10.99 0.57 0.83
N ASP A 80 11.56 -0.48 1.41
CA ASP A 80 11.87 -0.60 2.83
C ASP A 80 12.75 0.58 3.29
N ASP A 81 13.86 0.83 2.58
CA ASP A 81 14.77 1.94 2.83
C ASP A 81 14.07 3.31 2.71
N LEU A 82 13.22 3.48 1.69
CA LEU A 82 12.51 4.74 1.46
C LEU A 82 11.42 4.99 2.49
N VAL A 83 10.74 3.95 2.99
CA VAL A 83 9.77 4.08 4.09
C VAL A 83 10.48 4.60 5.33
N ILE A 84 11.56 3.94 5.76
CA ILE A 84 12.34 4.36 6.94
C ILE A 84 12.81 5.80 6.78
N LYS A 85 13.42 6.11 5.63
CA LYS A 85 13.94 7.45 5.34
C LYS A 85 12.83 8.50 5.36
N LYS A 86 11.74 8.31 4.62
CA LYS A 86 10.69 9.34 4.48
C LYS A 86 9.87 9.49 5.75
N VAL A 87 9.64 8.43 6.52
CA VAL A 87 9.02 8.54 7.85
C VAL A 87 9.92 9.38 8.76
N HIS A 88 11.21 9.07 8.83
CA HIS A 88 12.15 9.84 9.66
C HIS A 88 12.28 11.31 9.24
N GLU A 89 12.41 11.59 7.94
CA GLU A 89 12.70 12.93 7.43
C GLU A 89 11.46 13.84 7.30
N ARG A 90 10.26 13.26 7.15
CA ARG A 90 9.08 14.01 6.71
C ARG A 90 7.86 13.85 7.61
N ALA A 91 7.67 12.70 8.24
CA ALA A 91 6.46 12.47 9.03
C ALA A 91 6.53 13.24 10.35
N ILE A 92 5.43 13.90 10.68
CA ILE A 92 5.16 14.46 12.00
C ILE A 92 4.00 13.68 12.58
N ASP A 93 4.18 13.14 13.79
CA ASP A 93 3.14 12.37 14.44
C ASP A 93 1.98 13.27 14.92
N THR A 94 0.87 12.67 15.34
CA THR A 94 -0.33 13.41 15.76
C THR A 94 -0.16 14.27 17.02
N SER A 95 0.94 14.10 17.76
CA SER A 95 1.32 14.97 18.88
C SER A 95 2.21 16.15 18.47
N GLY A 96 2.52 16.27 17.18
CA GLY A 96 3.37 17.32 16.63
C GLY A 96 4.87 17.01 16.74
N VAL A 97 5.24 15.75 17.00
CA VAL A 97 6.64 15.34 17.21
C VAL A 97 7.18 14.67 15.94
N PRO A 98 8.36 15.08 15.42
CA PRO A 98 9.03 14.38 14.32
C PRO A 98 9.41 12.95 14.70
N TRP A 99 9.39 12.04 13.74
CA TRP A 99 9.81 10.66 13.98
C TRP A 99 11.32 10.55 14.18
N THR A 100 11.75 9.87 15.24
CA THR A 100 13.17 9.50 15.40
C THR A 100 13.54 8.40 14.40
N LEU A 101 14.82 8.29 14.04
CA LEU A 101 15.29 7.23 13.14
C LEU A 101 14.97 5.83 13.69
N GLN A 102 15.18 5.61 14.99
CA GLN A 102 14.87 4.32 15.62
C GLN A 102 13.37 4.01 15.53
N ASN A 103 12.50 4.97 15.81
CA ASN A 103 11.06 4.75 15.70
C ASN A 103 10.61 4.56 14.25
N ALA A 104 11.31 5.12 13.26
CA ALA A 104 11.02 4.88 11.84
C ALA A 104 11.43 3.46 11.39
N ILE A 105 12.57 2.95 11.89
CA ILE A 105 12.98 1.55 11.71
C ILE A 105 11.96 0.62 12.38
N ASP A 106 11.61 0.88 13.64
CA ASP A 106 10.65 0.08 14.37
C ASP A 106 9.26 0.13 13.72
N PHE A 107 8.86 1.29 13.16
CA PHE A 107 7.64 1.43 12.37
C PHE A 107 7.68 0.54 11.14
N HIS A 108 8.76 0.56 10.37
CA HIS A 108 8.92 -0.32 9.22
C HIS A 108 8.79 -1.80 9.63
N ASP A 109 9.54 -2.23 10.64
CA ASP A 109 9.58 -3.63 11.04
C ASP A 109 8.24 -4.11 11.61
N GLN A 110 7.57 -3.28 12.41
CA GLN A 110 6.30 -3.68 13.03
C GLN A 110 5.08 -3.48 12.12
N LEU A 111 5.15 -2.57 11.15
CA LEU A 111 4.05 -2.35 10.19
C LEU A 111 4.28 -3.12 8.90
N VAL A 112 5.35 -2.80 8.16
CA VAL A 112 5.58 -3.29 6.79
C VAL A 112 5.90 -4.78 6.81
N ASN A 113 6.89 -5.20 7.59
CA ASN A 113 7.27 -6.62 7.64
C ASN A 113 6.12 -7.48 8.19
N THR A 114 5.46 -7.05 9.27
CA THR A 114 4.30 -7.78 9.80
C THR A 114 3.15 -7.87 8.78
N LEU A 115 2.86 -6.78 8.04
CA LEU A 115 1.83 -6.82 6.99
C LEU A 115 2.20 -7.80 5.86
N VAL A 116 3.43 -7.70 5.35
CA VAL A 116 3.93 -8.48 4.22
C VAL A 116 4.03 -9.96 4.61
N PHE A 117 4.83 -10.28 5.62
CA PHE A 117 5.22 -11.66 5.92
C PHE A 117 4.24 -12.38 6.84
N ASP A 118 3.76 -11.72 7.90
CA ASP A 118 2.96 -12.38 8.93
C ASP A 118 1.46 -12.40 8.61
N MET A 119 0.93 -11.27 8.11
CA MET A 119 -0.51 -11.10 7.91
C MET A 119 -0.99 -11.55 6.53
N THR A 120 -0.19 -11.31 5.48
CA THR A 120 -0.61 -11.57 4.09
C THR A 120 0.20 -12.63 3.38
N ARG A 121 1.29 -13.12 4.00
CA ARG A 121 2.18 -14.15 3.45
C ARG A 121 2.73 -13.80 2.07
N GLY A 122 2.91 -12.52 1.79
CA GLY A 122 3.62 -12.08 0.60
C GLY A 122 5.12 -12.21 0.78
N GLY A 123 5.86 -11.39 0.04
CA GLY A 123 7.31 -11.50 0.00
C GLY A 123 8.00 -10.19 -0.34
N SER A 124 9.30 -10.31 -0.58
CA SER A 124 10.12 -9.21 -1.08
C SER A 124 10.62 -9.54 -2.48
N ALA A 125 10.56 -8.56 -3.38
CA ALA A 125 11.22 -8.64 -4.68
C ALA A 125 12.76 -8.48 -4.56
N GLY A 126 13.27 -8.28 -3.34
CA GLY A 126 14.70 -8.07 -3.07
C GLY A 126 15.20 -6.74 -3.63
N ALA A 127 16.45 -6.73 -4.08
CA ALA A 127 17.06 -5.59 -4.72
C ALA A 127 16.38 -5.24 -6.06
N VAL A 128 16.09 -3.95 -6.26
CA VAL A 128 15.49 -3.44 -7.51
C VAL A 128 16.44 -2.41 -8.15
N PRO A 129 17.39 -2.85 -8.99
CA PRO A 129 18.46 -1.98 -9.49
C PRO A 129 18.02 -1.03 -10.60
N SER A 130 16.88 -1.28 -11.25
CA SER A 130 16.44 -0.50 -12.42
C SER A 130 14.97 -0.09 -12.30
N PRO A 131 14.67 1.22 -12.30
CA PRO A 131 13.29 1.68 -12.28
C PRO A 131 12.54 1.23 -13.55
N LEU A 132 11.22 1.14 -13.45
CA LEU A 132 10.31 0.88 -14.55
C LEU A 132 9.52 2.17 -14.87
N ASN A 133 9.24 2.43 -16.15
CA ASN A 133 8.52 3.63 -16.60
C ASN A 133 9.12 4.97 -16.10
N ASN A 134 10.46 5.06 -15.97
CA ASN A 134 11.19 6.28 -15.62
C ASN A 134 11.99 6.77 -16.86
N PRO A 135 11.55 7.82 -17.58
CA PRO A 135 10.32 8.61 -17.42
C PRO A 135 9.04 7.87 -17.91
N PRO A 136 7.81 8.32 -17.56
CA PRO A 136 7.44 9.59 -16.92
C PRO A 136 7.50 9.63 -15.39
N LEU A 137 7.63 8.48 -14.73
CA LEU A 137 7.83 8.41 -13.28
C LEU A 137 9.21 8.95 -12.90
N ASP A 138 9.41 9.33 -11.65
CA ASP A 138 10.76 9.57 -11.13
C ASP A 138 11.49 8.25 -10.79
N TYR A 139 12.70 8.34 -10.26
CA TYR A 139 13.52 7.16 -9.95
C TYR A 139 12.96 6.34 -8.77
N GLU A 140 12.36 6.98 -7.78
CA GLU A 140 11.76 6.30 -6.62
C GLU A 140 10.47 5.60 -7.04
N ASP A 141 9.58 6.33 -7.69
CA ASP A 141 8.30 5.84 -8.23
C ASP A 141 8.53 4.71 -9.22
N GLY A 142 9.54 4.83 -10.08
CA GLY A 142 9.88 3.78 -11.03
C GLY A 142 10.36 2.49 -10.34
N ARG A 143 10.99 2.57 -9.15
CA ARG A 143 11.36 1.37 -8.37
C ARG A 143 10.16 0.74 -7.69
N VAL A 144 9.18 1.53 -7.24
CA VAL A 144 7.89 1.01 -6.74
C VAL A 144 7.16 0.28 -7.86
N MET A 145 7.07 0.88 -9.05
CA MET A 145 6.44 0.27 -10.22
C MET A 145 7.13 -1.04 -10.64
N ARG A 146 8.48 -1.06 -10.62
CA ARG A 146 9.25 -2.28 -10.89
C ARG A 146 8.98 -3.36 -9.84
N THR A 147 8.91 -2.99 -8.57
CA THR A 147 8.58 -3.92 -7.47
C THR A 147 7.22 -4.55 -7.72
N ALA A 148 6.19 -3.74 -8.01
CA ALA A 148 4.85 -4.24 -8.32
C ALA A 148 4.84 -5.21 -9.51
N GLN A 149 5.62 -4.94 -10.56
CA GLN A 149 5.72 -5.81 -11.74
C GLN A 149 6.44 -7.14 -11.44
N SER A 150 7.50 -7.11 -10.63
CA SER A 150 8.34 -8.27 -10.34
C SER A 150 7.88 -9.12 -9.15
N SER A 151 6.88 -8.65 -8.40
CA SER A 151 6.35 -9.35 -7.22
C SER A 151 5.38 -10.48 -7.58
N GLY A 152 5.21 -11.40 -6.63
CA GLY A 152 4.32 -12.56 -6.71
C GLY A 152 5.00 -13.77 -7.36
N ASP A 153 4.77 -14.93 -6.77
CA ASP A 153 5.36 -16.19 -7.23
C ASP A 153 4.75 -16.70 -8.54
N LEU A 154 3.51 -16.29 -8.84
CA LEU A 154 2.78 -16.73 -10.03
C LEU A 154 2.76 -15.64 -11.11
N PRO A 155 3.19 -15.95 -12.35
CA PRO A 155 3.15 -14.98 -13.46
C PRO A 155 1.75 -14.45 -13.75
N GLU A 156 0.71 -15.27 -13.59
CA GLU A 156 -0.69 -14.94 -13.84
C GLU A 156 -1.38 -14.13 -12.73
N SER A 157 -0.71 -13.91 -11.60
CA SER A 157 -1.25 -13.11 -10.50
C SER A 157 -1.58 -11.68 -10.96
N PRO A 158 -2.78 -11.16 -10.66
CA PRO A 158 -3.07 -9.76 -10.89
C PRO A 158 -2.22 -8.92 -9.93
N ARG A 159 -1.59 -7.87 -10.46
CA ARG A 159 -0.67 -7.00 -9.73
C ARG A 159 -1.25 -5.60 -9.57
N TYR A 160 -1.18 -5.08 -8.35
CA TYR A 160 -1.72 -3.78 -7.98
C TYR A 160 -0.62 -2.92 -7.35
N CYS A 161 -0.49 -1.68 -7.84
CA CYS A 161 0.31 -0.64 -7.20
C CYS A 161 -0.67 0.37 -6.58
N ILE A 162 -0.67 0.49 -5.25
CA ILE A 162 -1.56 1.38 -4.52
C ILE A 162 -0.78 2.63 -4.13
N THR A 163 -1.17 3.78 -4.68
CA THR A 163 -0.43 5.04 -4.51
C THR A 163 -1.36 6.23 -4.44
N ARG A 164 -0.96 7.29 -3.71
CA ARG A 164 -1.60 8.61 -3.80
C ARG A 164 -0.89 9.57 -4.76
N ASP A 165 0.21 9.17 -5.38
CA ASP A 165 1.02 10.09 -6.16
C ASP A 165 0.38 10.42 -7.51
N GLU A 166 0.14 11.72 -7.73
CA GLU A 166 -0.46 12.24 -8.94
C GLU A 166 0.34 11.93 -10.23
N PRO A 167 1.69 11.95 -10.23
CA PRO A 167 2.49 11.55 -11.39
C PRO A 167 2.19 10.13 -11.91
N PHE A 168 2.03 9.15 -11.01
CA PHE A 168 1.59 7.79 -11.37
C PHE A 168 0.25 7.80 -12.11
N ARG A 169 -0.67 8.65 -11.67
CA ARG A 169 -2.04 8.70 -12.18
C ARG A 169 -2.12 9.41 -13.52
N GLU A 170 -1.34 10.46 -13.70
CA GLU A 170 -1.18 11.12 -14.99
C GLU A 170 -0.56 10.15 -16.01
N ALA A 171 0.50 9.43 -15.63
CA ALA A 171 1.13 8.44 -16.48
C ALA A 171 0.17 7.28 -16.85
N CYS A 172 -0.64 6.82 -15.89
CA CYS A 172 -1.68 5.81 -16.11
C CYS A 172 -2.75 6.31 -17.10
N ARG A 173 -3.26 7.54 -16.93
CA ARG A 173 -4.24 8.15 -17.86
C ARG A 173 -3.69 8.30 -19.28
N ARG A 174 -2.39 8.58 -19.41
CA ARG A 174 -1.69 8.65 -20.69
C ARG A 174 -1.28 7.29 -21.26
N LYS A 175 -1.57 6.18 -20.58
CA LYS A 175 -1.16 4.81 -20.97
C LYS A 175 0.35 4.67 -21.16
N GLN A 176 1.13 5.34 -20.31
CA GLN A 176 2.61 5.34 -20.34
C GLN A 176 3.23 4.36 -19.34
N LEU A 177 2.40 3.67 -18.56
CA LEU A 177 2.82 2.70 -17.56
C LEU A 177 2.74 1.27 -18.10
N GLU A 178 3.54 0.38 -17.51
CA GLU A 178 3.47 -1.06 -17.75
C GLU A 178 2.06 -1.58 -17.51
N SER A 179 1.48 -2.18 -18.55
CA SER A 179 0.07 -2.60 -18.59
C SER A 179 -0.27 -3.79 -17.69
N THR A 180 0.73 -4.56 -17.26
CA THR A 180 0.56 -5.73 -16.39
C THR A 180 0.33 -5.36 -14.91
N VAL A 181 0.53 -4.09 -14.53
CA VAL A 181 0.30 -3.59 -13.18
C VAL A 181 -0.86 -2.59 -13.18
N GLN A 182 -1.86 -2.84 -12.34
CA GLN A 182 -2.97 -1.93 -12.12
C GLN A 182 -2.62 -0.91 -11.04
N VAL A 183 -2.46 0.35 -11.45
CA VAL A 183 -2.26 1.45 -10.50
C VAL A 183 -3.62 1.91 -9.99
N LEU A 184 -3.79 1.99 -8.67
CA LEU A 184 -5.03 2.41 -8.01
C LEU A 184 -4.75 3.41 -6.91
N TYR A 185 -5.66 4.36 -6.73
CA TYR A 185 -5.75 5.11 -5.48
C TYR A 185 -6.23 4.21 -4.33
N PRO A 186 -5.92 4.54 -3.06
CA PRO A 186 -6.37 3.76 -1.91
C PRO A 186 -7.90 3.56 -1.86
N HIS A 187 -8.69 4.58 -2.19
CA HIS A 187 -10.15 4.45 -2.23
C HIS A 187 -10.65 3.51 -3.33
N GLU A 188 -10.01 3.49 -4.50
CA GLU A 188 -10.34 2.57 -5.60
C GLU A 188 -10.08 1.12 -5.18
N TRP A 189 -8.99 0.89 -4.44
CA TRP A 189 -8.66 -0.41 -3.87
C TRP A 189 -9.69 -0.86 -2.83
N ILE A 190 -10.06 0.03 -1.90
CA ILE A 190 -11.10 -0.24 -0.89
C ILE A 190 -12.42 -0.61 -1.57
N ILE A 191 -12.87 0.16 -2.57
CA ILE A 191 -14.11 -0.11 -3.31
C ILE A 191 -14.04 -1.50 -3.97
N SER A 192 -12.89 -1.84 -4.55
CA SER A 192 -12.66 -3.14 -5.21
C SER A 192 -12.77 -4.29 -4.21
N LEU A 193 -12.12 -4.18 -3.04
CA LEU A 193 -12.22 -5.18 -1.98
C LEU A 193 -13.64 -5.30 -1.41
N ARG A 194 -14.33 -4.18 -1.17
CA ARG A 194 -15.73 -4.19 -0.70
C ARG A 194 -16.65 -4.92 -1.68
N ARG A 195 -16.50 -4.65 -2.98
CA ARG A 195 -17.27 -5.32 -4.05
C ARG A 195 -16.95 -6.81 -4.17
N ALA A 196 -15.69 -7.19 -3.98
CA ALA A 196 -15.29 -8.60 -4.04
C ALA A 196 -15.80 -9.41 -2.84
N ARG A 197 -15.80 -8.80 -1.64
CA ARG A 197 -16.27 -9.44 -0.39
C ARG A 197 -17.79 -9.51 -0.28
N ASN A 198 -18.51 -8.59 -0.92
CA ASN A 198 -19.99 -8.55 -0.93
C ASN A 198 -20.57 -8.69 -2.35
N PRO A 199 -20.50 -9.89 -2.97
CA PRO A 199 -20.95 -10.11 -4.35
C PRO A 199 -22.47 -9.92 -4.54
N LEU A 200 -23.27 -9.96 -3.48
CA LEU A 200 -24.73 -9.77 -3.51
C LEU A 200 -25.18 -8.36 -3.95
N LEU A 201 -24.26 -7.39 -4.04
CA LEU A 201 -24.53 -6.05 -4.55
C LEU A 201 -24.39 -5.92 -6.09
N ARG A 202 -24.02 -6.99 -6.80
CA ARG A 202 -23.88 -7.00 -8.28
C ARG A 202 -25.19 -7.21 -9.05
N GLY A 203 -26.32 -7.35 -8.34
CA GLY A 203 -27.63 -7.69 -8.92
C GLY A 203 -28.72 -6.63 -8.76
N ARG A 204 -28.38 -5.35 -8.54
CA ARG A 204 -29.34 -4.24 -8.52
C ARG A 204 -28.91 -3.16 -9.50
#